data_AF-A0A7S0AED5-F1
#
_entry.id   AF-A0A7S0AED5-F1
#
_cell.length_a   1.000
_cell.length_b   1.000
_cell.length_c   1.000
_cell.angle_alpha   90.00
_cell.angle_beta   90.00
_cell.angle_gamma   90.00
#
_symmetry.space_group_name_H-M   'P 1'
#
loop_
_entity.id
_entity.type
_entity.pdbx_description
1 polymer ?
#
loop_
_entity_poly.entity_id
_entity_poly.type
_entity_poly.pdbx_seq_one_letter_code
_entity_poly.pdbx_strand_id
1 'polypeptide(L)'
;KSSIITSRTVTKAPTSLRPTAHPTAFSTPPNRQRHQIIYTIFAGRKNRLKIQEPYWKEMIRIGAIDAVHAWDYVCEESDRGYLYDLERKYDFFTVMRPQD
;
A
#
# COMPACT_ATOMS: atom_id res chain seq x y z
N LYS A 1 32.60 -42.62 -56.30
CA LYS A 1 31.74 -43.37 -55.35
C LYS A 1 30.49 -42.51 -55.15
N SER A 2 29.53 -42.50 -56.07
CA SER A 2 28.40 -43.44 -56.26
C SER A 2 27.44 -43.53 -55.06
N SER A 3 26.15 -43.32 -55.37
CA SER A 3 24.87 -43.73 -54.72
C SER A 3 23.93 -42.52 -54.59
N ILE A 4 22.95 -42.30 -55.48
CA ILE A 4 21.67 -43.00 -55.76
C ILE A 4 20.66 -42.97 -54.60
N ILE A 5 19.71 -42.02 -54.73
CA ILE A 5 18.23 -42.04 -54.53
C ILE A 5 17.63 -42.97 -53.47
N THR A 6 16.74 -42.43 -52.61
CA THR A 6 15.44 -43.04 -52.29
C THR A 6 14.42 -41.98 -51.90
N SER A 7 13.33 -41.89 -52.67
CA SER A 7 12.14 -41.09 -52.38
C SER A 7 11.27 -41.73 -51.30
N ARG A 8 10.64 -40.92 -50.45
CA ARG A 8 9.36 -41.28 -49.81
C ARG A 8 8.42 -40.07 -49.82
N THR A 9 7.37 -40.20 -50.62
CA THR A 9 6.11 -39.46 -50.48
C THR A 9 5.34 -40.07 -49.31
N VAL A 10 4.57 -39.28 -48.54
CA VAL A 10 3.23 -39.65 -48.02
C VAL A 10 2.65 -38.52 -47.16
N THR A 11 1.54 -37.97 -47.66
CA THR A 11 0.31 -37.60 -46.95
C THR A 11 0.24 -36.32 -46.11
N LYS A 12 -0.56 -35.38 -46.64
CA LYS A 12 -1.17 -34.26 -45.91
C LYS A 12 -1.91 -34.75 -44.66
N ALA A 13 -1.68 -34.10 -43.52
CA ALA A 13 -2.51 -34.20 -42.32
C ALA A 13 -3.03 -32.80 -41.92
N PRO A 14 -4.19 -32.72 -41.24
CA PRO A 14 -5.12 -31.60 -41.33
C PRO A 14 -4.84 -30.45 -40.34
N THR A 15 -5.37 -29.29 -40.71
CA THR A 15 -5.87 -28.18 -39.88
C THR A 15 -5.51 -28.15 -38.39
N SER A 16 -4.72 -27.13 -38.05
CA SER A 16 -4.83 -26.25 -36.87
C SER A 16 -5.47 -26.83 -35.59
N LEU A 17 -4.64 -27.07 -34.58
CA LEU A 17 -5.05 -27.00 -33.19
C LEU A 17 -4.16 -26.00 -32.48
N ARG A 18 -4.61 -24.74 -32.48
CA ARG A 18 -4.13 -23.69 -31.58
C ARG A 18 -4.29 -24.22 -30.15
N PRO A 19 -3.26 -24.23 -29.29
CA PRO A 19 -3.48 -24.40 -27.87
C PRO A 19 -4.21 -23.15 -27.38
N THR A 20 -5.50 -23.27 -27.08
CA THR A 20 -6.22 -22.26 -26.31
C THR A 20 -5.66 -22.31 -24.90
N ALA A 21 -4.60 -21.55 -24.65
CA ALA A 21 -4.18 -21.23 -23.29
C ALA A 21 -5.33 -20.45 -22.66
N HIS A 22 -6.19 -21.14 -21.91
CA HIS A 22 -7.06 -20.49 -20.95
C HIS A 22 -6.14 -19.78 -19.95
N PRO A 23 -6.24 -18.45 -19.77
CA PRO A 23 -5.64 -17.84 -18.61
C PRO A 23 -6.41 -18.40 -17.42
N THR A 24 -5.78 -19.28 -16.65
CA THR A 24 -6.19 -19.55 -15.28
C THR A 24 -6.13 -18.20 -14.59
N ALA A 25 -7.29 -17.55 -14.48
CA ALA A 25 -7.44 -16.38 -13.66
C ALA A 25 -7.02 -16.83 -12.27
N PHE A 26 -5.85 -16.38 -11.83
CA PHE A 26 -5.51 -16.38 -10.42
C PHE A 26 -6.63 -15.57 -9.77
N SER A 27 -7.61 -16.27 -9.21
CA SER A 27 -8.63 -15.67 -8.38
C SER A 27 -7.87 -15.06 -7.22
N THR A 28 -7.65 -13.75 -7.28
CA THR A 28 -7.16 -12.98 -6.15
C THR A 28 -8.04 -13.38 -4.96
N PRO A 29 -7.47 -13.97 -3.88
CA PRO A 29 -8.29 -14.37 -2.76
C PRO A 29 -9.06 -13.15 -2.25
N PRO A 30 -10.35 -13.29 -1.91
CA PRO A 30 -11.17 -12.18 -1.50
C PRO A 30 -10.58 -11.58 -0.21
N ASN A 31 -10.22 -10.31 -0.32
CA ASN A 31 -10.18 -9.29 0.73
C ASN A 31 -9.93 -9.83 2.15
N ARG A 32 -8.65 -10.03 2.51
CA ARG A 32 -8.26 -10.01 3.93
C ARG A 32 -8.65 -8.63 4.46
N GLN A 33 -9.65 -8.57 5.33
CA GLN A 33 -9.90 -7.41 6.17
C GLN A 33 -8.57 -7.06 6.85
N ARG A 34 -7.86 -6.06 6.31
CA ARG A 34 -6.65 -5.56 6.94
C ARG A 34 -7.10 -4.75 8.14
N HIS A 35 -6.65 -5.15 9.33
CA HIS A 35 -6.80 -4.32 10.52
C HIS A 35 -6.02 -3.03 10.29
N GLN A 36 -6.67 -1.89 10.53
CA GLN A 36 -6.04 -0.58 10.47
C GLN A 36 -5.02 -0.47 11.62
N ILE A 37 -3.78 -0.10 11.30
CA ILE A 37 -2.70 0.12 12.26
C ILE A 37 -2.64 1.62 12.56
N ILE A 38 -2.94 1.99 13.81
CA ILE A 38 -3.01 3.39 14.25
C ILE A 38 -1.84 3.68 15.18
N TYR A 39 -1.07 4.72 14.87
CA TYR A 39 -0.02 5.25 15.73
C TYR A 39 -0.58 6.38 16.60
N THR A 40 -0.61 6.18 17.92
CA THR A 40 -1.18 7.16 18.84
C THR A 40 -0.10 7.97 19.54
N ILE A 41 -0.25 9.30 19.56
CA ILE A 41 0.66 10.23 20.22
C ILE A 41 -0.10 11.11 21.23
N PHE A 42 0.57 11.42 22.34
CA PHE A 42 0.12 12.43 23.28
C PHE A 42 0.73 13.77 22.86
N ALA A 43 -0.06 14.63 22.22
CA ALA A 43 0.40 15.91 21.70
C ALA A 43 0.55 16.90 22.85
N GLY A 44 1.79 17.08 23.33
CA GLY A 44 2.10 18.00 24.44
C GLY A 44 2.65 19.35 23.98
N ARG A 45 3.82 19.34 23.32
CA ARG A 45 4.53 20.56 22.87
C ARG A 45 4.90 20.49 21.39
N LYS A 46 4.76 21.59 20.65
CA LYS A 46 5.11 21.69 19.22
C LYS A 46 6.51 21.20 18.89
N ASN A 47 7.50 21.61 19.69
CA ASN A 47 8.89 21.25 19.44
C ASN A 47 9.13 19.73 19.55
N ARG A 48 8.34 19.02 20.36
CA ARG A 48 8.42 17.56 20.46
C ARG A 48 7.71 16.87 19.30
N LEU A 49 6.54 17.39 18.89
CA LEU A 49 5.81 16.91 17.71
C LEU A 49 6.63 17.06 16.42
N LYS A 50 7.31 18.20 16.23
CA LYS A 50 8.19 18.46 15.07
C LYS A 50 9.28 17.41 14.91
N ILE A 51 9.85 16.92 16.01
CA ILE A 51 10.88 15.88 15.98
C ILE A 51 10.28 14.54 15.52
N GLN A 52 9.02 14.28 15.86
CA GLN A 52 8.33 13.06 15.46
C GLN A 52 7.80 13.13 14.01
N GLU A 53 7.46 14.32 13.48
CA GLU A 53 6.90 14.53 12.12
C GLU A 53 7.58 13.70 11.02
N PRO A 54 8.91 13.70 10.87
CA PRO A 54 9.57 12.90 9.84
C PRO A 54 9.39 11.39 10.01
N TYR A 55 9.30 10.91 11.25
CA TYR A 55 9.24 9.49 11.56
C TYR A 55 7.90 8.87 11.16
N TRP A 56 6.77 9.47 11.57
CA TRP A 56 5.47 8.91 11.20
C TRP A 56 5.13 9.11 9.72
N LYS A 57 5.66 10.16 9.06
CA LYS A 57 5.59 10.27 7.60
C LYS A 57 6.28 9.09 6.91
N GLU A 58 7.45 8.69 7.40
CA GLU A 58 8.16 7.53 6.85
C GLU A 58 7.41 6.23 7.10
N MET A 59 6.83 6.05 8.29
CA MET A 59 6.02 4.87 8.60
C MET A 59 4.77 4.75 7.72
N ILE A 60 4.10 5.86 7.42
CA ILE A 60 2.98 5.92 6.46
C ILE A 60 3.47 5.57 5.05
N ARG A 61 4.60 6.15 4.62
CA ARG A 61 5.18 5.91 3.29
C ARG A 61 5.50 4.44 3.04
N ILE A 62 6.01 3.73 4.04
CA ILE A 62 6.32 2.29 3.93
C ILE A 62 5.12 1.39 4.24
N GLY A 63 3.96 1.95 4.58
CA GLY A 63 2.74 1.21 4.91
C GLY A 63 2.81 0.44 6.23
N ALA A 64 3.66 0.89 7.16
CA ALA A 64 3.77 0.30 8.49
C ALA A 64 2.61 0.72 9.41
N ILE A 65 2.06 1.92 9.19
CA ILE A 65 0.87 2.44 9.86
C ILE A 65 -0.07 3.05 8.81
N ASP A 66 -1.35 3.12 9.13
CA ASP A 66 -2.39 3.68 8.24
C ASP A 66 -2.79 5.10 8.66
N ALA A 67 -2.73 5.41 9.95
CA ALA A 67 -3.13 6.71 10.49
C ALA A 67 -2.34 7.08 11.77
N VAL A 68 -2.31 8.38 12.06
CA VAL A 68 -1.77 8.96 13.28
C VAL A 68 -2.87 9.65 14.06
N HIS A 69 -3.06 9.24 15.31
CA HIS A 69 -4.01 9.85 16.23
C HIS A 69 -3.27 10.67 17.27
N ALA A 70 -3.50 11.97 17.30
CA ALA A 70 -2.87 12.88 18.23
C ALA A 70 -3.86 13.37 19.27
N TRP A 71 -3.67 12.95 20.52
CA TRP A 71 -4.49 13.45 21.61
C TRP A 71 -4.08 14.86 22.00
N ASP A 72 -5.03 15.80 21.96
CA ASP A 72 -4.78 17.19 22.32
C ASP A 72 -4.57 17.35 23.83
N TYR A 73 -3.29 17.33 24.25
CA TYR A 73 -2.84 17.62 25.61
C TYR A 73 -1.99 18.91 25.65
N VAL A 74 -2.13 19.77 24.64
CA VAL A 74 -1.33 21.00 24.58
C VAL A 74 -1.87 22.04 25.56
N CYS A 75 -0.98 22.71 26.28
CA CYS A 75 -1.37 23.76 27.22
C CYS A 75 -1.38 25.15 26.57
N GLU A 76 -0.55 25.36 25.54
CA GLU A 76 -0.36 26.66 24.91
C GLU A 76 -1.10 26.76 23.56
N GLU A 77 -1.74 27.90 23.31
CA GLU A 77 -2.48 28.15 22.07
C GLU A 77 -1.57 28.07 20.82
N SER A 78 -0.30 28.45 20.95
CA SER A 78 0.67 28.36 19.86
C SER A 78 1.03 26.91 19.48
N ASP A 79 1.01 26.00 20.46
CA ASP A 79 1.20 24.57 20.26
C ASP A 79 -0.05 23.96 19.63
N ARG A 80 -1.24 24.38 20.11
CA ARG A 80 -2.53 23.99 19.56
C ARG A 80 -2.67 24.36 18.08
N GLY A 81 -2.33 25.59 17.71
CA GLY A 81 -2.38 26.04 16.33
C GLY A 81 -1.56 25.14 15.40
N TYR A 82 -0.35 24.75 15.83
CA TYR A 82 0.49 23.83 15.05
C TYR A 82 -0.11 22.42 14.97
N LEU A 83 -0.74 21.92 16.03
CA LEU A 83 -1.40 20.61 16.02
C LEU A 83 -2.53 20.55 14.99
N TYR A 84 -3.38 21.57 14.93
CA TYR A 84 -4.46 21.67 13.94
C TYR A 84 -3.96 22.02 12.53
N ASP A 85 -2.81 22.67 12.40
CA ASP A 85 -2.14 22.81 11.10
C ASP A 85 -1.73 21.43 10.54
N LEU A 86 -1.27 20.50 11.38
CA LEU A 86 -0.92 19.15 10.95
C LEU A 86 -2.14 18.36 10.48
N GLU A 87 -3.27 18.45 11.19
CA GLU A 87 -4.54 17.83 10.79
C GLU A 87 -5.02 18.32 9.41
N ARG A 88 -4.92 19.62 9.14
CA ARG A 88 -5.26 20.19 7.83
C ARG A 88 -4.29 19.81 6.73
N LYS A 89 -3.03 19.54 7.09
CA LYS A 89 -1.94 19.26 6.15
C LYS A 89 -1.88 17.78 5.74
N TYR A 90 -2.35 16.88 6.60
CA TYR A 90 -2.17 15.44 6.45
C TYR A 90 -3.47 14.68 6.63
N ASP A 91 -3.98 14.09 5.54
CA ASP A 91 -5.22 13.31 5.55
C ASP A 91 -5.19 12.08 6.49
N PHE A 92 -3.99 11.61 6.82
CA PHE A 92 -3.75 10.48 7.73
C PHE A 92 -3.50 10.90 9.18
N PHE A 93 -3.62 12.19 9.50
CA PHE A 93 -3.42 12.73 10.84
C PHE A 93 -4.74 13.25 11.41
N THR A 94 -5.11 12.80 12.59
CA THR A 94 -6.37 13.18 13.24
C THR A 94 -6.12 13.61 14.68
N VAL A 95 -6.71 14.73 15.08
CA VAL A 95 -6.65 15.22 16.46
C VAL A 95 -7.80 14.62 17.26
N MET A 96 -7.43 13.83 18.25
CA MET A 96 -8.36 13.21 19.19
C MET A 96 -8.62 14.18 20.34
N ARG A 97 -9.90 14.48 20.56
CA ARG A 97 -10.36 15.23 21.73
C ARG A 97 -10.76 14.24 22.83
N PRO A 98 -10.41 14.49 24.11
CA PRO A 98 -11.08 13.82 25.21
C PRO A 98 -12.59 14.04 25.05
N GLN A 99 -13.39 12.98 25.10
CA GLN A 99 -14.83 13.16 25.24
C GLN A 99 -15.08 13.61 26.68
N ASP A 100 -15.64 14.81 26.83
CA ASP A 100 -16.09 15.36 28.11
C ASP A 100 -17.22 14.52 28.73
#